data_AF-A0A7Y0DW29-F1
#
_entry.id   AF-A0A7Y0DW29-F1
#
_cell.length_a   1.000
_cell.length_b   1.000
_cell.length_c   1.000
_cell.angle_alpha   90.00
_cell.angle_beta   90.00
_cell.angle_gamma   90.00
#
_symmetry.space_group_name_H-M   'P 1'
#
loop_
_entity.id
_entity.type
_entity.pdbx_description
1 polymer ?
#
loop_
_entity_poly.entity_id
_entity_poly.type
_entity_poly.pdbx_seq_one_letter_code
_entity_poly.pdbx_strand_id
1 'polypeptide(L)'
;MKNIALSKYDFQLMSKVFNQNILLELAKFGESRSLEKIVSDLDTNLISLDYTNLTAFFDRTFHLLRKNYPNEYIYKNAIAEKIVRGRHKLSNAVYVTEFRVNNTIADVAIFNGTSTAYEIKTEFDTFQRLEAQLHMYKKAFDKVYLVVPSSDIKKAMAAIGGTTGLYELTDKYSLKMRKEATTNSDTFCPETMLNCLRVPEYMKVVSNHFNYQANISPSKRKQECIEMFSTLDKNILHEEFLKQIRSREYTEIEKSVFKGLPKSLTSLLLANRLNKKLLLNLQSCIVG
;
A
#
# COMPACT_ATOMS: atom_id res chain seq x y z
N MET A 1 37.35 17.01 -2.61
CA MET A 1 36.19 16.39 -3.30
C MET A 1 35.10 17.45 -3.39
N LYS A 2 34.63 17.80 -4.60
CA LYS A 2 33.53 18.76 -4.75
C LYS A 2 32.26 18.11 -4.21
N ASN A 3 31.68 18.68 -3.16
CA ASN A 3 30.31 18.37 -2.72
C ASN A 3 29.37 18.85 -3.82
N ILE A 4 29.05 17.98 -4.77
CA ILE A 4 28.04 18.29 -5.78
C ILE A 4 26.69 17.95 -5.17
N ALA A 5 25.85 18.96 -5.03
CA ALA A 5 24.50 18.79 -4.50
C ALA A 5 23.67 17.97 -5.51
N LEU A 6 23.02 16.91 -5.04
CA LEU A 6 22.14 16.08 -5.85
C LEU A 6 21.00 16.92 -6.44
N SER A 7 20.72 16.73 -7.72
CA SER A 7 19.63 17.40 -8.40
C SER A 7 18.28 16.73 -8.12
N LYS A 8 17.18 17.41 -8.46
CA LYS A 8 15.83 16.82 -8.43
C LYS A 8 15.73 15.59 -9.34
N TYR A 9 16.45 15.59 -10.47
CA TYR A 9 16.49 14.46 -11.40
C TYR A 9 17.12 13.22 -10.74
N ASP A 10 18.21 13.40 -9.99
CA ASP A 10 18.88 12.30 -9.29
C ASP A 10 17.94 11.66 -8.26
N PHE A 11 17.21 12.47 -7.49
CA PHE A 11 16.21 11.93 -6.56
C PHE A 11 15.04 11.22 -7.26
N GLN A 12 14.59 11.71 -8.40
CA GLN A 12 13.58 11.03 -9.21
C GLN A 12 14.09 9.68 -9.72
N LEU A 13 15.35 9.60 -10.14
CA LEU A 13 15.98 8.36 -10.57
C LEU A 13 16.18 7.38 -9.40
N MET A 14 16.70 7.85 -8.26
CA MET A 14 16.82 7.07 -7.02
C MET A 14 15.47 6.50 -6.56
N SER A 15 14.37 7.24 -6.76
CA SER A 15 13.05 6.76 -6.38
C SER A 15 12.63 5.47 -7.11
N LYS A 16 13.16 5.24 -8.32
CA LYS A 16 12.88 4.05 -9.13
C LYS A 16 13.55 2.78 -8.57
N VAL A 17 14.49 2.90 -7.64
CA VAL A 17 15.08 1.76 -6.91
C VAL A 17 14.02 0.95 -6.17
N PHE A 18 12.97 1.62 -5.68
CA PHE A 18 11.90 0.99 -4.92
C PHE A 18 10.76 0.50 -5.83
N ASN A 19 11.10 -0.34 -6.81
CA ASN A 19 10.18 -0.87 -7.82
C ASN A 19 10.05 -2.40 -7.72
N GLN A 20 8.85 -2.92 -7.99
CA GLN A 20 8.56 -4.36 -7.97
C GLN A 20 9.47 -5.15 -8.93
N ASN A 21 9.77 -4.60 -10.10
CA ASN A 21 10.62 -5.29 -11.09
C ASN A 21 12.02 -5.59 -10.54
N ILE A 22 12.59 -4.66 -9.77
CA ILE A 22 13.90 -4.84 -9.13
C ILE A 22 13.85 -5.99 -8.12
N LEU A 23 12.81 -6.06 -7.26
CA LEU A 23 12.66 -7.20 -6.35
C LEU A 23 12.52 -8.52 -7.11
N LEU A 24 11.78 -8.53 -8.22
CA LEU A 24 11.58 -9.73 -9.02
C LEU A 24 12.86 -10.19 -9.70
N GLU A 25 13.67 -9.27 -10.24
CA GLU A 25 14.96 -9.58 -10.83
C GLU A 25 15.91 -10.17 -9.78
N LEU A 26 16.07 -9.49 -8.63
CA LEU A 26 16.91 -9.98 -7.52
C LEU A 26 16.44 -11.36 -7.02
N ALA A 27 15.13 -11.56 -6.87
CA ALA A 27 14.56 -12.83 -6.42
C ALA A 27 14.77 -13.99 -7.42
N LYS A 28 14.76 -13.70 -8.73
CA LYS A 28 14.86 -14.71 -9.80
C LYS A 28 16.30 -15.01 -10.19
N PHE A 29 17.14 -13.99 -10.26
CA PHE A 29 18.44 -14.04 -10.90
C PHE A 29 19.59 -13.76 -9.92
N GLY A 30 19.32 -13.23 -8.73
CA GLY A 30 20.36 -12.82 -7.78
C GLY A 30 21.02 -11.47 -8.13
N GLU A 31 20.65 -10.88 -9.25
CA GLU A 31 21.12 -9.60 -9.77
C GLU A 31 19.96 -8.83 -10.42
N SER A 32 20.13 -7.53 -10.65
CA SER A 32 19.11 -6.69 -11.28
C SER A 32 19.74 -5.70 -12.26
N ARG A 33 19.58 -5.99 -13.56
CA ARG A 33 20.01 -5.09 -14.64
C ARG A 33 19.29 -3.75 -14.58
N SER A 34 18.03 -3.75 -14.14
CA SER A 34 17.27 -2.52 -13.93
C SER A 34 17.91 -1.65 -12.85
N LEU A 35 18.36 -2.27 -11.76
CA LEU A 35 19.04 -1.57 -10.67
C LEU A 35 20.45 -1.12 -11.06
N GLU A 36 21.24 -1.97 -11.71
CA GLU A 36 22.56 -1.62 -12.24
C GLU A 36 22.51 -0.41 -13.17
N LYS A 37 21.50 -0.35 -14.06
CA LYS A 37 21.28 0.79 -14.93
C LYS A 37 21.01 2.08 -14.13
N ILE A 38 20.13 2.00 -13.14
CA ILE A 38 19.82 3.14 -12.26
C ILE A 38 21.08 3.61 -11.52
N VAL A 39 21.89 2.69 -10.99
CA VAL A 39 23.12 3.01 -10.28
C VAL A 39 24.15 3.64 -11.22
N SER A 40 24.37 3.09 -12.41
CA SER A 40 25.27 3.65 -13.42
C SER A 40 24.89 5.09 -13.81
N ASP A 41 23.58 5.34 -14.00
CA ASP A 41 23.05 6.67 -14.31
C ASP A 41 23.16 7.65 -13.10
N LEU A 42 23.27 7.16 -11.86
CA LEU A 42 23.48 7.98 -10.65
C LEU A 42 24.97 8.21 -10.34
N ASP A 43 25.81 7.21 -10.57
CA ASP A 43 27.26 7.29 -10.36
C ASP A 43 27.90 8.24 -11.38
N THR A 44 27.40 8.26 -12.61
CA THR A 44 27.73 9.31 -13.60
C THR A 44 27.36 10.72 -13.11
N ASN A 45 26.43 10.83 -12.15
CA ASN A 45 25.99 12.05 -11.47
C ASN A 45 26.51 12.19 -10.02
N LEU A 46 27.61 11.49 -9.66
CA LEU A 46 28.45 11.68 -8.45
C LEU A 46 27.95 11.09 -7.12
N ILE A 47 27.05 10.11 -7.12
CA ILE A 47 26.70 9.39 -5.88
C ILE A 47 27.66 8.21 -5.68
N SER A 48 28.29 8.07 -4.51
CA SER A 48 29.01 6.84 -4.16
C SER A 48 28.05 5.88 -3.44
N LEU A 49 27.11 5.28 -4.18
CA LEU A 49 26.25 4.23 -3.63
C LEU A 49 26.99 2.89 -3.73
N ASP A 50 27.36 2.33 -2.59
CA ASP A 50 27.95 1.00 -2.54
C ASP A 50 26.86 -0.06 -2.79
N TYR A 51 26.82 -0.57 -4.02
CA TYR A 51 25.90 -1.62 -4.47
C TYR A 51 26.36 -3.04 -4.06
N THR A 52 27.57 -3.20 -3.53
CA THR A 52 28.08 -4.52 -3.12
C THR A 52 27.36 -5.06 -1.88
N ASN A 53 26.79 -4.18 -1.07
CA ASN A 53 25.92 -4.52 0.05
C ASN A 53 24.51 -3.96 -0.18
N LEU A 54 23.62 -4.81 -0.70
CA LEU A 54 22.25 -4.41 -1.05
C LEU A 54 21.46 -3.88 0.15
N THR A 55 21.65 -4.43 1.35
CA THR A 55 21.00 -3.93 2.57
C THR A 55 21.39 -2.48 2.84
N ALA A 56 22.69 -2.18 2.87
CA ALA A 56 23.19 -0.83 3.08
C ALA A 56 22.77 0.11 1.95
N PHE A 57 22.78 -0.38 0.70
CA PHE A 57 22.36 0.36 -0.47
C PHE A 57 20.89 0.83 -0.36
N PHE A 58 19.95 -0.08 -0.09
CA PHE A 58 18.53 0.27 0.04
C PHE A 58 18.28 1.23 1.21
N ASP A 59 18.91 1.00 2.36
CA ASP A 59 18.73 1.87 3.53
C ASP A 59 19.30 3.28 3.32
N ARG A 60 20.48 3.40 2.67
CA ARG A 60 21.07 4.70 2.33
C ARG A 60 20.22 5.45 1.30
N THR A 61 19.79 4.77 0.24
CA THR A 61 18.93 5.35 -0.81
C THR A 61 17.62 5.85 -0.20
N PHE A 62 17.00 5.03 0.65
CA PHE A 62 15.78 5.41 1.37
C PHE A 62 16.00 6.64 2.25
N HIS A 63 17.09 6.68 3.01
CA HIS A 63 17.42 7.82 3.86
C HIS A 63 17.58 9.13 3.07
N LEU A 64 18.28 9.07 1.93
CA LEU A 64 18.49 10.22 1.05
C LEU A 64 17.18 10.73 0.47
N LEU A 65 16.31 9.85 -0.04
CA LEU A 65 14.98 10.22 -0.54
C LEU A 65 14.14 10.84 0.58
N ARG A 66 14.04 10.17 1.73
CA ARG A 66 13.26 10.65 2.87
C ARG A 66 13.62 12.07 3.32
N LYS A 67 14.90 12.45 3.23
CA LYS A 67 15.38 13.77 3.67
C LYS A 67 15.22 14.87 2.62
N ASN A 68 15.34 14.53 1.34
CA ASN A 68 15.48 15.53 0.27
C ASN A 68 14.38 15.49 -0.79
N TYR A 69 13.69 14.35 -0.93
CA TYR A 69 12.65 14.12 -1.92
C TYR A 69 11.67 13.05 -1.41
N PRO A 70 10.85 13.36 -0.40
CA PRO A 70 9.92 12.42 0.21
C PRO A 70 8.77 12.12 -0.76
N ASN A 71 9.04 11.26 -1.73
CA ASN A 71 8.08 10.82 -2.73
C ASN A 71 7.03 9.87 -2.12
N GLU A 72 6.03 9.49 -2.92
CA GLU A 72 4.94 8.62 -2.51
C GLU A 72 5.40 7.30 -1.87
N TYR A 73 6.51 6.72 -2.35
CA TYR A 73 7.07 5.50 -1.76
C TYR A 73 7.45 5.68 -0.29
N ILE A 74 8.04 6.83 0.08
CA ILE A 74 8.39 7.12 1.48
C ILE A 74 7.14 7.10 2.36
N TYR A 75 6.03 7.63 1.88
CA TYR A 75 4.75 7.65 2.61
C TYR A 75 4.14 6.24 2.72
N LYS A 76 4.10 5.49 1.60
CA LYS A 76 3.66 4.09 1.59
C LYS A 76 4.49 3.25 2.57
N ASN A 77 5.81 3.42 2.56
CA ASN A 77 6.70 2.71 3.47
C ASN A 77 6.55 3.15 4.93
N ALA A 78 6.24 4.43 5.21
CA ALA A 78 5.92 4.88 6.55
C ALA A 78 4.65 4.21 7.08
N ILE A 79 3.59 4.13 6.27
CA ILE A 79 2.34 3.44 6.63
C ILE A 79 2.62 1.96 6.88
N ALA A 80 3.28 1.29 5.94
CA ALA A 80 3.67 -0.11 6.06
C ALA A 80 4.50 -0.39 7.32
N GLU A 81 5.52 0.42 7.60
CA GLU A 81 6.41 0.20 8.73
C GLU A 81 5.75 0.52 10.08
N LYS A 82 5.06 1.66 10.20
CA LYS A 82 4.57 2.13 11.50
C LYS A 82 3.23 1.49 11.89
N ILE A 83 2.39 1.15 10.90
CA ILE A 83 1.05 0.58 11.14
C ILE A 83 1.06 -0.95 11.01
N VAL A 84 1.78 -1.51 10.05
CA VAL A 84 1.71 -2.96 9.76
C VAL A 84 2.93 -3.75 10.28
N ARG A 85 4.15 -3.20 10.19
CA ARG A 85 5.37 -3.94 10.56
C ARG A 85 5.56 -4.03 12.08
N GLY A 86 5.42 -5.23 12.62
CA GLY A 86 5.65 -5.60 14.03
C GLY A 86 5.11 -7.01 14.29
N ARG A 87 5.59 -7.73 15.33
CA ARG A 87 5.22 -9.16 15.54
C ARG A 87 3.69 -9.39 15.58
N HIS A 88 2.97 -8.61 16.39
CA HIS A 88 1.50 -8.70 16.51
C HIS A 88 0.74 -7.97 15.39
N LYS A 89 1.39 -7.02 14.71
CA LYS A 89 0.77 -6.19 13.66
C LYS A 89 0.79 -6.88 12.28
N LEU A 90 1.81 -7.70 12.00
CA LEU A 90 1.90 -8.51 10.77
C LEU A 90 1.01 -9.75 10.78
N SER A 91 0.73 -10.34 11.95
CA SER A 91 -0.06 -11.57 12.04
C SER A 91 -1.52 -11.35 11.63
N ASN A 92 -2.05 -10.15 11.85
CA ASN A 92 -3.47 -9.84 11.70
C ASN A 92 -3.73 -8.70 10.69
N ALA A 93 -2.85 -8.49 9.72
CA ALA A 93 -3.04 -7.46 8.69
C ALA A 93 -2.85 -7.99 7.27
N VAL A 94 -3.66 -7.48 6.34
CA VAL A 94 -3.38 -7.51 4.90
C VAL A 94 -3.09 -6.08 4.47
N TYR A 95 -1.94 -5.86 3.83
CA TYR A 95 -1.54 -4.57 3.27
C TYR A 95 -1.54 -4.66 1.75
N VAL A 96 -2.18 -3.71 1.09
CA VAL A 96 -2.27 -3.63 -0.37
C VAL A 96 -1.99 -2.20 -0.80
N THR A 97 -1.12 -2.02 -1.78
CA THR A 97 -0.94 -0.73 -2.45
C THR A 97 -1.81 -0.67 -3.70
N GLU A 98 -2.22 0.53 -4.10
CA GLU A 98 -2.98 0.77 -5.33
C GLU A 98 -4.30 -0.05 -5.36
N PHE A 99 -5.01 -0.03 -4.24
CA PHE A 99 -6.25 -0.79 -4.09
C PHE A 99 -7.39 -0.12 -4.86
N ARG A 100 -7.89 -0.82 -5.89
CA ARG A 100 -8.93 -0.28 -6.78
C ARG A 100 -10.30 -0.28 -6.11
N VAL A 101 -10.96 0.88 -6.16
CA VAL A 101 -12.33 1.13 -5.72
C VAL A 101 -13.08 1.75 -6.89
N ASN A 102 -13.76 0.90 -7.67
CA ASN A 102 -14.34 1.29 -8.96
C ASN A 102 -13.32 2.03 -9.85
N ASN A 103 -13.58 3.31 -10.17
CA ASN A 103 -12.76 4.16 -11.02
C ASN A 103 -11.68 4.94 -10.25
N THR A 104 -11.53 4.68 -8.96
CA THR A 104 -10.52 5.31 -8.08
C THR A 104 -9.56 4.27 -7.54
N ILE A 105 -8.38 4.70 -7.09
CA ILE A 105 -7.33 3.82 -6.58
C ILE A 105 -6.83 4.42 -5.27
N ALA A 106 -7.07 3.73 -4.16
CA ALA A 106 -6.50 4.10 -2.87
C ALA A 106 -5.01 3.73 -2.84
N ASP A 107 -4.17 4.65 -2.38
CA ASP A 107 -2.71 4.46 -2.38
C ASP A 107 -2.30 3.28 -1.51
N VAL A 108 -2.92 3.16 -0.33
CA VAL A 108 -2.75 2.05 0.60
C VAL A 108 -4.10 1.63 1.18
N ALA A 109 -4.35 0.33 1.24
CA ALA A 109 -5.44 -0.28 1.97
C ALA A 109 -4.90 -1.29 3.00
N ILE A 110 -5.41 -1.21 4.23
CA ILE A 110 -5.07 -2.12 5.34
C ILE A 110 -6.35 -2.77 5.85
N PHE A 111 -6.30 -4.10 6.02
CA PHE A 111 -7.38 -4.92 6.55
C PHE A 111 -6.88 -5.66 7.79
N ASN A 112 -7.24 -5.18 8.98
CA ASN A 112 -6.71 -5.65 10.26
C ASN A 112 -7.73 -5.63 11.41
N GLY A 113 -8.90 -6.22 11.17
CA GLY A 113 -10.06 -6.15 12.07
C GLY A 113 -11.03 -5.03 11.70
N THR A 114 -10.59 -4.09 10.87
CA THR A 114 -11.44 -3.17 10.10
C THR A 114 -10.83 -2.94 8.71
N SER A 115 -11.53 -2.23 7.82
CA SER A 115 -11.05 -1.84 6.49
C SER A 115 -10.64 -0.37 6.54
N THR A 116 -9.36 -0.09 6.31
CA THR A 116 -8.83 1.28 6.32
C THR A 116 -8.16 1.62 5.00
N ALA A 117 -8.59 2.71 4.36
CA ALA A 117 -7.91 3.32 3.22
C ALA A 117 -7.06 4.52 3.66
N TYR A 118 -5.91 4.69 3.01
CA TYR A 118 -5.03 5.83 3.15
C TYR A 118 -4.80 6.44 1.77
N GLU A 119 -5.17 7.71 1.63
CA GLU A 119 -4.79 8.57 0.50
C GLU A 119 -3.55 9.37 0.90
N ILE A 120 -2.56 9.42 0.04
CA ILE A 120 -1.31 10.15 0.24
C ILE A 120 -1.36 11.42 -0.62
N LYS A 121 -0.98 12.56 -0.03
CA LYS A 121 -0.64 13.77 -0.77
C LYS A 121 0.73 14.22 -0.32
N THR A 122 1.72 14.04 -1.19
CA THR A 122 3.10 14.48 -0.98
C THR A 122 3.20 15.99 -1.19
N GLU A 123 4.40 16.53 -0.94
CA GLU A 123 4.75 17.93 -1.21
C GLU A 123 4.56 18.34 -2.69
N PHE A 124 4.46 17.35 -3.58
CA PHE A 124 4.35 17.54 -5.03
C PHE A 124 2.92 17.43 -5.55
N ASP A 125 1.96 17.06 -4.68
CA ASP A 125 0.59 16.75 -5.08
C ASP A 125 -0.38 17.92 -4.90
N THR A 126 -1.42 17.94 -5.75
CA THR A 126 -2.56 18.85 -5.59
C THR A 126 -3.72 18.18 -4.88
N PHE A 127 -4.61 18.98 -4.31
CA PHE A 127 -5.80 18.51 -3.59
C PHE A 127 -7.04 18.48 -4.49
N GLN A 128 -6.90 18.79 -5.79
CA GLN A 128 -8.02 19.01 -6.71
C GLN A 128 -8.98 17.82 -6.82
N ARG A 129 -8.47 16.58 -6.70
CA ARG A 129 -9.28 15.35 -6.80
C ARG A 129 -9.61 14.73 -5.45
N LEU A 130 -9.12 15.31 -4.35
CA LEU A 130 -9.14 14.69 -3.03
C LEU A 130 -10.56 14.36 -2.57
N GLU A 131 -11.49 15.31 -2.69
CA GLU A 131 -12.86 15.11 -2.21
C GLU A 131 -13.55 13.91 -2.89
N ALA A 132 -13.46 13.83 -4.22
CA ALA A 132 -14.03 12.74 -5.01
C ALA A 132 -13.40 11.38 -4.65
N GLN A 133 -12.07 11.35 -4.45
CA GLN A 133 -11.35 10.15 -4.01
C GLN A 133 -11.84 9.69 -2.63
N LEU A 134 -11.85 10.58 -1.65
CA LEU A 134 -12.29 10.28 -0.28
C LEU A 134 -13.75 9.82 -0.25
N HIS A 135 -14.64 10.46 -1.04
CA HIS A 135 -16.04 10.05 -1.14
C HIS A 135 -16.18 8.62 -1.70
N MET A 136 -15.40 8.24 -2.71
CA MET A 136 -15.40 6.87 -3.23
C MET A 136 -14.88 5.85 -2.23
N TYR A 137 -13.83 6.16 -1.48
CA TYR A 137 -13.27 5.21 -0.51
C TYR A 137 -14.24 4.91 0.63
N LYS A 138 -14.99 5.91 1.10
CA LYS A 138 -15.99 5.74 2.17
C LYS A 138 -17.08 4.72 1.82
N LYS A 139 -17.31 4.47 0.52
CA LYS A 139 -18.27 3.45 0.06
C LYS A 139 -17.82 1.99 0.29
N ALA A 140 -16.55 1.75 0.61
CA ALA A 140 -16.04 0.40 0.86
C ALA A 140 -15.17 0.26 2.13
N PHE A 141 -14.63 1.37 2.64
CA PHE A 141 -13.73 1.38 3.78
C PHE A 141 -14.38 1.98 5.02
N ASP A 142 -14.36 1.25 6.12
CA ASP A 142 -14.86 1.72 7.42
C ASP A 142 -14.11 2.97 7.88
N LYS A 143 -12.80 3.01 7.68
CA LYS A 143 -11.96 4.16 8.01
C LYS A 143 -11.25 4.67 6.77
N VAL A 144 -11.19 6.00 6.64
CA VAL A 144 -10.44 6.66 5.56
C VAL A 144 -9.56 7.74 6.17
N TYR A 145 -8.27 7.70 5.85
CA TYR A 145 -7.27 8.67 6.28
C TYR A 145 -6.65 9.39 5.09
N LEU A 146 -6.41 10.68 5.26
CA LEU A 146 -5.46 11.43 4.44
C LEU A 146 -4.10 11.45 5.15
N VAL A 147 -3.01 11.28 4.40
CA VAL A 147 -1.63 11.38 4.89
C VAL A 147 -0.89 12.47 4.12
N VAL A 148 -0.38 13.47 4.84
CA VAL A 148 0.24 14.68 4.26
C VAL A 148 1.55 15.05 4.99
N PRO A 149 2.44 15.83 4.36
CA PRO A 149 3.59 16.42 5.05
C PRO A 149 3.15 17.43 6.12
N SER A 150 4.07 17.75 7.04
CA SER A 150 3.90 18.77 8.08
C SER A 150 3.43 20.12 7.51
N SER A 151 3.91 20.51 6.33
CA SER A 151 3.59 21.78 5.66
C SER A 151 2.12 21.92 5.27
N ASP A 152 1.44 20.80 4.98
CA ASP A 152 0.11 20.80 4.37
C ASP A 152 -1.00 20.55 5.39
N ILE A 153 -0.68 20.41 6.69
CA ILE A 153 -1.66 20.06 7.72
C ILE A 153 -2.83 21.04 7.80
N LYS A 154 -2.57 22.36 7.73
CA LYS A 154 -3.65 23.36 7.79
C LYS A 154 -4.58 23.25 6.58
N LYS A 155 -4.01 23.13 5.38
CA LYS A 155 -4.74 22.94 4.13
C LYS A 155 -5.53 21.64 4.14
N ALA A 156 -4.93 20.56 4.65
CA ALA A 156 -5.56 19.26 4.76
C ALA A 156 -6.74 19.27 5.74
N MET A 157 -6.60 19.89 6.91
CA MET A 157 -7.70 20.03 7.87
C MET A 157 -8.87 20.83 7.29
N ALA A 158 -8.62 21.84 6.46
CA ALA A 158 -9.67 22.59 5.78
C ALA A 158 -10.32 21.81 4.62
N ALA A 159 -9.57 20.92 3.95
CA ALA A 159 -10.06 20.16 2.81
C ALA A 159 -10.80 18.86 3.20
N ILE A 160 -10.54 18.30 4.38
CA ILE A 160 -11.18 17.06 4.82
C ILE A 160 -12.44 17.36 5.65
N GLY A 161 -13.57 16.77 5.24
CA GLY A 161 -14.85 16.85 5.95
C GLY A 161 -15.26 15.53 6.62
N GLY A 162 -16.18 15.64 7.58
CA GLY A 162 -16.88 14.52 8.21
C GLY A 162 -15.94 13.50 8.85
N THR A 163 -16.14 12.24 8.47
CA THR A 163 -15.52 11.03 9.05
C THR A 163 -14.04 10.81 8.70
N THR A 164 -13.47 11.58 7.78
CA THR A 164 -12.09 11.39 7.31
C THR A 164 -11.10 11.79 8.40
N GLY A 165 -10.15 10.91 8.73
CA GLY A 165 -9.02 11.18 9.62
C GLY A 165 -7.82 11.79 8.90
N LEU A 166 -6.87 12.29 9.67
CA LEU A 166 -5.65 12.91 9.16
C LEU A 166 -4.42 12.40 9.90
N TYR A 167 -3.43 11.94 9.13
CA TYR A 167 -2.08 11.71 9.57
C TYR A 167 -1.12 12.74 8.98
N GLU A 168 -0.20 13.17 9.82
CA GLU A 168 1.01 13.89 9.41
C GLU A 168 2.16 12.89 9.28
N LEU A 169 2.85 12.89 8.14
CA LEU A 169 4.19 12.34 8.07
C LEU A 169 5.19 13.44 8.45
N THR A 170 5.72 13.37 9.66
CA THR A 170 6.70 14.33 10.17
C THR A 170 8.06 14.16 9.52
N ASP A 171 8.88 15.21 9.55
CA ASP A 171 10.26 15.20 9.03
C ASP A 171 11.17 14.18 9.76
N LYS A 172 10.77 13.78 10.98
CA LYS A 172 11.39 12.70 11.76
C LYS A 172 10.91 11.30 11.34
N TYR A 173 10.15 11.18 10.25
CA TYR A 173 9.59 9.94 9.72
C TYR A 173 8.72 9.19 10.72
N SER A 174 7.84 9.94 11.38
CA SER A 174 6.80 9.44 12.27
C SER A 174 5.43 9.82 11.73
N LEU A 175 4.48 8.87 11.78
CA LEU A 175 3.07 9.12 11.48
C LEU A 175 2.36 9.62 12.73
N LYS A 176 2.06 10.92 12.79
CA LYS A 176 1.33 11.54 13.90
C LYS A 176 -0.12 11.72 13.53
N MET A 177 -1.03 11.12 14.30
CA MET A 177 -2.46 11.32 14.11
C MET A 177 -2.82 12.76 14.52
N ARG A 178 -3.40 13.52 13.58
CA ARG A 178 -3.90 14.88 13.81
C ARG A 178 -5.42 14.92 13.96
N LYS A 179 -6.11 13.97 13.33
CA LYS A 179 -7.54 13.74 13.47
C LYS A 179 -7.82 12.25 13.33
N GLU A 180 -8.54 11.67 14.27
CA GLU A 180 -8.97 10.26 14.19
C GLU A 180 -10.14 10.11 13.19
N ALA A 181 -10.14 9.01 12.42
CA ALA A 181 -11.25 8.71 11.52
C ALA A 181 -12.40 8.03 12.28
N THR A 182 -13.63 8.43 11.99
CA THR A 182 -14.84 7.75 12.49
C THR A 182 -15.32 6.72 11.47
N THR A 183 -16.25 5.84 11.89
CA THR A 183 -16.80 4.80 11.00
C THR A 183 -17.54 5.42 9.81
N ASN A 184 -17.47 4.74 8.66
CA ASN A 184 -18.18 5.05 7.43
C ASN A 184 -19.27 4.02 7.10
N SER A 185 -19.67 3.18 8.08
CA SER A 185 -20.64 2.10 7.90
C SER A 185 -21.91 2.57 7.20
N ASP A 186 -22.42 3.75 7.53
CA ASP A 186 -23.61 4.33 6.92
C ASP A 186 -23.47 4.59 5.41
N THR A 187 -22.25 4.80 4.92
CA THR A 187 -21.97 5.09 3.50
C THR A 187 -21.60 3.87 2.67
N PHE A 188 -21.55 2.68 3.28
CA PHE A 188 -21.23 1.45 2.56
C PHE A 188 -22.17 1.21 1.39
N CYS A 189 -21.56 0.90 0.24
CA CYS A 189 -22.25 0.62 -1.01
C CYS A 189 -21.96 -0.84 -1.39
N PRO A 190 -22.96 -1.74 -1.35
CA PRO A 190 -22.79 -3.16 -1.65
C PRO A 190 -22.10 -3.43 -2.99
N GLU A 191 -22.51 -2.70 -4.04
CA GLU A 191 -21.89 -2.81 -5.36
C GLU A 191 -20.40 -2.44 -5.33
N THR A 192 -20.04 -1.33 -4.66
CA THR A 192 -18.64 -0.88 -4.60
C THR A 192 -17.79 -1.89 -3.83
N MET A 193 -18.29 -2.43 -2.71
CA MET A 193 -17.60 -3.44 -1.92
C MET A 193 -17.41 -4.74 -2.71
N LEU A 194 -18.44 -5.19 -3.43
CA LEU A 194 -18.36 -6.35 -4.32
C LEU A 194 -17.32 -6.13 -5.42
N ASN A 195 -17.27 -4.93 -6.03
CA ASN A 195 -16.31 -4.60 -7.08
C ASN A 195 -14.84 -4.63 -6.61
N CYS A 196 -14.59 -4.51 -5.31
CA CYS A 196 -13.27 -4.65 -4.71
C CYS A 196 -12.84 -6.12 -4.50
N LEU A 197 -13.79 -7.06 -4.57
CA LEU A 197 -13.55 -8.49 -4.44
C LEU A 197 -13.26 -9.15 -5.80
N ARG A 198 -12.38 -10.15 -5.78
CA ARG A 198 -12.15 -11.02 -6.94
C ARG A 198 -13.34 -11.96 -7.14
N VAL A 199 -13.49 -12.50 -8.35
CA VAL A 199 -14.59 -13.43 -8.68
C VAL A 199 -14.75 -14.56 -7.66
N PRO A 200 -13.70 -15.30 -7.27
CA PRO A 200 -13.86 -16.37 -6.29
C PRO A 200 -14.28 -15.87 -4.89
N GLU A 201 -13.89 -14.65 -4.53
CA GLU A 201 -14.13 -14.06 -3.21
C GLU A 201 -15.60 -13.64 -3.05
N TYR A 202 -16.16 -12.85 -3.96
CA TYR A 202 -17.58 -12.48 -3.84
C TYR A 202 -18.50 -13.69 -4.06
N MET A 203 -18.11 -14.65 -4.92
CA MET A 203 -18.89 -15.89 -5.08
C MET A 203 -18.95 -16.69 -3.78
N LYS A 204 -17.86 -16.69 -2.99
CA LYS A 204 -17.86 -17.34 -1.68
C LYS A 204 -18.86 -16.69 -0.72
N VAL A 205 -18.97 -15.37 -0.71
CA VAL A 205 -19.96 -14.65 0.10
C VAL A 205 -21.38 -15.06 -0.32
N VAL A 206 -21.69 -15.01 -1.61
CA VAL A 206 -23.04 -15.36 -2.09
C VAL A 206 -23.40 -16.82 -1.74
N SER A 207 -22.49 -17.77 -1.97
CA SER A 207 -22.74 -19.17 -1.64
C SER A 207 -22.95 -19.41 -0.15
N ASN A 208 -22.30 -18.64 0.73
CA ASN A 208 -22.48 -18.77 2.19
C ASN A 208 -23.87 -18.31 2.67
N HIS A 209 -24.50 -17.35 1.98
CA HIS A 209 -25.73 -16.69 2.44
C HIS A 209 -26.97 -17.04 1.63
N PHE A 210 -26.83 -17.45 0.36
CA PHE A 210 -27.95 -17.56 -0.59
C PHE A 210 -28.05 -18.89 -1.34
N ASN A 211 -27.26 -19.92 -0.97
CA ASN A 211 -27.21 -21.23 -1.64
C ASN A 211 -27.10 -21.13 -3.19
N TYR A 212 -26.37 -20.12 -3.67
CA TYR A 212 -26.31 -19.77 -5.09
C TYR A 212 -25.28 -20.60 -5.86
N GLN A 213 -25.66 -21.07 -7.06
CA GLN A 213 -24.79 -21.70 -8.04
C GLN A 213 -24.86 -20.91 -9.36
N ALA A 214 -23.73 -20.33 -9.77
CA ALA A 214 -23.69 -19.57 -11.01
C ALA A 214 -23.65 -20.50 -12.23
N ASN A 215 -24.74 -20.54 -13.02
CA ASN A 215 -24.77 -21.25 -14.30
C ASN A 215 -25.14 -20.32 -15.48
N ILE A 216 -24.71 -19.05 -15.39
CA ILE A 216 -25.09 -17.96 -16.30
C ILE A 216 -23.88 -17.13 -16.76
N SER A 217 -24.10 -16.21 -17.71
CA SER A 217 -23.04 -15.37 -18.27
C SER A 217 -22.39 -14.45 -17.20
N PRO A 218 -21.10 -14.06 -17.37
CA PRO A 218 -20.36 -13.30 -16.35
C PRO A 218 -21.01 -11.96 -15.93
N SER A 219 -21.62 -11.24 -16.89
CA SER A 219 -22.28 -9.96 -16.62
C SER A 219 -23.55 -10.13 -15.79
N LYS A 220 -24.43 -11.07 -16.19
CA LYS A 220 -25.67 -11.38 -15.45
C LYS A 220 -25.35 -11.88 -14.04
N ARG A 221 -24.33 -12.74 -13.90
CA ARG A 221 -23.83 -13.19 -12.60
C ARG A 221 -23.42 -12.03 -11.70
N LYS A 222 -22.69 -11.05 -12.22
CA LYS A 222 -22.26 -9.91 -11.42
C LYS A 222 -23.46 -9.10 -10.91
N GLN A 223 -24.44 -8.87 -11.79
CA GLN A 223 -25.67 -8.15 -11.42
C GLN A 223 -26.47 -8.90 -10.34
N GLU A 224 -26.69 -10.20 -10.49
CA GLU A 224 -27.38 -11.02 -9.48
C GLU A 224 -26.61 -11.04 -8.14
N CYS A 225 -25.28 -11.13 -8.18
CA CYS A 225 -24.47 -11.04 -6.97
C CYS A 225 -24.58 -9.66 -6.29
N ILE A 226 -24.69 -8.56 -7.04
CA ILE A 226 -24.92 -7.21 -6.50
C ILE A 226 -26.28 -7.15 -5.80
N GLU A 227 -27.32 -7.69 -6.43
CA GLU A 227 -28.67 -7.74 -5.87
C GLU A 227 -28.69 -8.51 -4.55
N MET A 228 -28.10 -9.72 -4.52
CA MET A 228 -27.96 -10.52 -3.29
C MET A 228 -27.12 -9.80 -2.22
N PHE A 229 -25.97 -9.24 -2.57
CA PHE A 229 -25.13 -8.44 -1.65
C PHE A 229 -25.90 -7.28 -1.04
N SER A 230 -26.80 -6.66 -1.80
CA SER A 230 -27.59 -5.50 -1.35
C SER A 230 -28.67 -5.85 -0.34
N THR A 231 -28.99 -7.14 -0.18
CA THR A 231 -29.93 -7.62 0.85
C THR A 231 -29.27 -7.91 2.19
N LEU A 232 -27.94 -7.94 2.26
CA LEU A 232 -27.22 -8.14 3.52
C LEU A 232 -27.29 -6.88 4.40
N ASP A 233 -27.43 -7.08 5.71
CA ASP A 233 -27.18 -6.00 6.68
C ASP A 233 -25.78 -5.43 6.49
N LYS A 234 -25.61 -4.12 6.68
CA LYS A 234 -24.34 -3.43 6.43
C LYS A 234 -23.18 -3.96 7.29
N ASN A 235 -23.46 -4.41 8.52
CA ASN A 235 -22.43 -5.01 9.36
C ASN A 235 -22.01 -6.38 8.82
N ILE A 236 -22.98 -7.22 8.46
CA ILE A 236 -22.72 -8.54 7.84
C ILE A 236 -21.95 -8.39 6.52
N LEU A 237 -22.35 -7.43 5.69
CA LEU A 237 -21.67 -7.09 4.44
C LEU A 237 -20.21 -6.72 4.66
N HIS A 238 -19.94 -5.88 5.67
CA HIS A 238 -18.58 -5.48 6.03
C HIS A 238 -17.75 -6.62 6.60
N GLU A 239 -18.32 -7.44 7.47
CA GLU A 239 -17.67 -8.63 8.02
C GLU A 239 -17.28 -9.62 6.91
N GLU A 240 -18.19 -9.91 5.97
CA GLU A 240 -17.88 -10.77 4.83
C GLU A 240 -16.83 -10.14 3.91
N PHE A 241 -16.91 -8.84 3.63
CA PHE A 241 -15.89 -8.13 2.86
C PHE A 241 -14.50 -8.24 3.52
N LEU A 242 -14.40 -8.01 4.83
CA LEU A 242 -13.17 -8.18 5.59
C LEU A 242 -12.66 -9.61 5.53
N LYS A 243 -13.53 -10.59 5.78
CA LYS A 243 -13.19 -12.02 5.76
C LYS A 243 -12.59 -12.43 4.42
N GLN A 244 -13.19 -12.00 3.30
CA GLN A 244 -12.68 -12.36 1.98
C GLN A 244 -11.33 -11.71 1.70
N ILE A 245 -11.12 -10.43 1.99
CA ILE A 245 -9.82 -9.79 1.78
C ILE A 245 -8.75 -10.35 2.74
N ARG A 246 -9.11 -10.65 3.99
CA ARG A 246 -8.22 -11.25 4.99
C ARG A 246 -7.75 -12.65 4.62
N SER A 247 -8.48 -13.36 3.76
CA SER A 247 -8.01 -14.65 3.22
C SER A 247 -6.71 -14.53 2.40
N ARG A 248 -6.33 -13.30 2.01
CA ARG A 248 -5.06 -12.95 1.37
C ARG A 248 -3.92 -12.70 2.38
N GLU A 249 -3.97 -13.24 3.59
CA GLU A 249 -2.98 -12.98 4.63
C GLU A 249 -1.59 -13.56 4.33
N TYR A 250 -0.60 -13.10 5.10
CA TYR A 250 0.78 -13.58 4.98
C TYR A 250 0.94 -14.93 5.69
N THR A 251 1.67 -15.83 5.05
CA THR A 251 2.18 -17.07 5.65
C THR A 251 3.23 -16.76 6.72
N GLU A 252 3.49 -17.70 7.63
CA GLU A 252 4.54 -17.52 8.64
C GLU A 252 5.95 -17.36 8.03
N ILE A 253 6.18 -18.00 6.89
CA ILE A 253 7.44 -17.85 6.15
C ILE A 253 7.57 -16.43 5.60
N GLU A 254 6.53 -15.89 4.96
CA GLU A 254 6.52 -14.49 4.51
C GLU A 254 6.80 -13.53 5.67
N LYS A 255 6.08 -13.69 6.80
CA LYS A 255 6.27 -12.87 7.99
C LYS A 255 7.69 -12.95 8.54
N SER A 256 8.33 -14.12 8.47
CA SER A 256 9.72 -14.30 8.90
C SER A 256 10.69 -13.55 7.98
N VAL A 257 10.56 -13.72 6.66
CA VAL A 257 11.44 -13.06 5.68
C VAL A 257 11.33 -11.54 5.76
N PHE A 258 10.11 -10.99 5.85
CA PHE A 258 9.93 -9.54 5.93
C PHE A 258 10.58 -8.91 7.17
N LYS A 259 10.72 -9.68 8.26
CA LYS A 259 11.42 -9.21 9.47
C LYS A 259 12.93 -9.18 9.27
N GLY A 260 13.48 -10.13 8.52
CA GLY A 260 14.91 -10.23 8.21
C GLY A 260 15.39 -9.25 7.14
N LEU A 261 14.49 -8.69 6.33
CA LEU A 261 14.82 -7.73 5.27
C LEU A 261 14.79 -6.27 5.76
N PRO A 262 15.52 -5.35 5.08
CA PRO A 262 15.59 -3.94 5.46
C PRO A 262 14.24 -3.24 5.63
N LYS A 263 14.17 -2.25 6.53
CA LYS A 263 12.95 -1.44 6.78
C LYS A 263 12.59 -0.54 5.61
N SER A 264 13.61 -0.11 4.86
CA SER A 264 13.46 0.62 3.61
C SER A 264 12.60 -0.09 2.57
N LEU A 265 12.48 -1.42 2.62
CA LEU A 265 11.74 -2.23 1.65
C LEU A 265 10.33 -2.66 2.09
N THR A 266 9.89 -2.29 3.29
CA THR A 266 8.69 -2.85 3.94
C THR A 266 7.44 -2.79 3.05
N SER A 267 7.09 -1.62 2.51
CA SER A 267 5.90 -1.48 1.66
C SER A 267 5.99 -2.37 0.41
N LEU A 268 7.18 -2.46 -0.19
CA LEU A 268 7.38 -3.20 -1.41
C LEU A 268 7.26 -4.71 -1.15
N LEU A 269 7.80 -5.20 -0.03
CA LEU A 269 7.67 -6.59 0.38
C LEU A 269 6.23 -6.97 0.72
N LEU A 270 5.52 -6.13 1.46
CA LEU A 270 4.14 -6.40 1.85
C LEU A 270 3.16 -6.36 0.67
N ALA A 271 3.42 -5.50 -0.33
CA ALA A 271 2.58 -5.39 -1.52
C ALA A 271 2.82 -6.53 -2.53
N ASN A 272 4.00 -7.15 -2.54
CA ASN A 272 4.42 -8.12 -3.56
C ASN A 272 4.39 -9.55 -3.04
N ARG A 273 3.45 -10.35 -3.55
CA ARG A 273 3.32 -11.78 -3.23
C ARG A 273 4.29 -12.60 -4.07
N LEU A 274 5.47 -12.84 -3.52
CA LEU A 274 6.42 -13.81 -4.05
C LEU A 274 6.10 -15.20 -3.51
N ASN A 275 6.25 -16.23 -4.33
CA ASN A 275 6.21 -17.60 -3.82
C ASN A 275 7.40 -17.85 -2.88
N LYS A 276 7.30 -18.90 -2.04
CA LYS A 276 8.31 -19.25 -1.03
C LYS A 276 9.74 -19.28 -1.59
N LYS A 277 9.95 -19.90 -2.77
CA LYS A 277 11.29 -20.04 -3.37
C LYS A 277 11.87 -18.67 -3.71
N LEU A 278 11.12 -17.85 -4.44
CA LEU A 278 11.56 -16.50 -4.83
C LEU A 278 11.80 -15.61 -3.61
N LEU A 279 10.96 -15.72 -2.59
CA LEU A 279 11.10 -14.91 -1.38
C LEU A 279 12.36 -15.26 -0.58
N LEU A 280 12.71 -16.55 -0.46
CA LEU A 280 13.95 -16.98 0.19
C LEU A 280 15.19 -16.59 -0.63
N ASN A 281 15.13 -16.72 -1.96
CA ASN A 281 16.19 -16.23 -2.85
C ASN A 281 16.42 -14.73 -2.68
N LEU A 282 15.34 -13.94 -2.63
CA LEU A 282 15.42 -12.50 -2.41
C LEU A 282 16.09 -12.17 -1.07
N GLN A 283 15.74 -12.92 -0.02
CA GLN A 283 16.35 -12.74 1.30
C GLN A 283 17.86 -12.98 1.26
N SER A 284 18.27 -14.11 0.68
CA SER A 284 19.70 -14.45 0.56
C SER A 284 20.45 -13.44 -0.32
N CYS A 285 19.83 -12.95 -1.39
CA CYS A 285 20.43 -11.94 -2.26
C CYS A 285 20.65 -10.60 -1.53
N ILE A 286 19.69 -10.14 -0.71
CA ILE A 286 19.77 -8.82 -0.06
C ILE A 286 20.63 -8.83 1.21
N VAL A 287 20.65 -9.96 1.95
CA VAL A 287 21.29 -10.09 3.27
C VAL A 287 22.60 -10.86 3.22
N GLY A 288 22.81 -11.69 2.20
CA GLY A 288 24.08 -12.39 1.96
C GLY A 288 25.16 -11.45 1.46
#